data_AF-A0A0E0LKC8-F1
#
_entry.id   AF-A0A0E0LKC8-F1
#
_cell.length_a   1.000
_cell.length_b   1.000
_cell.length_c   1.000
_cell.angle_alpha   90.00
_cell.angle_beta   90.00
_cell.angle_gamma   90.00
#
_symmetry.space_group_name_H-M   'P 1'
#
loop_
_entity.id
_entity.type
_entity.pdbx_description
1 polymer ?
#
loop_
_entity_poly.entity_id
_entity_poly.type
_entity_poly.pdbx_seq_one_letter_code
_entity_poly.pdbx_strand_id
1 'polypeptide(L)' 'LVVAVRAEAGVGGINPSIRKEEEKVVDTVLAGELSKPLTPYCRCWRSGTFPLCDGSHVKHNKATGDNVGPLLVKK' A
#
# COMPACT_ATOMS: atom_id res chain seq x y z
N LEU A 1 -25.90 -0.13 -18.53
CA LEU A 1 -25.45 1.13 -17.90
C LEU A 1 -24.88 0.76 -16.53
N VAL A 2 -23.57 0.54 -16.45
CA VAL A 2 -22.91 0.22 -15.17
C VAL A 2 -22.55 1.57 -14.54
N VAL A 3 -23.25 1.94 -13.48
CA VAL A 3 -22.98 3.18 -12.74
C VAL A 3 -21.74 2.91 -11.89
N ALA A 4 -20.58 3.39 -12.34
CA ALA A 4 -19.35 3.35 -11.54
C ALA A 4 -19.47 4.41 -10.44
N VAL A 5 -19.62 3.97 -9.19
CA VAL A 5 -19.66 4.86 -8.02
C VAL A 5 -18.21 5.08 -7.59
N ARG A 6 -17.64 6.25 -7.91
CA ARG A 6 -16.33 6.64 -7.37
C ARG A 6 -16.49 7.02 -5.90
N ALA A 7 -15.76 6.36 -5.01
CA ALA A 7 -15.70 6.74 -3.60
C ALA A 7 -14.99 8.10 -3.49
N GLU A 8 -15.70 9.13 -3.00
CA GLU A 8 -15.07 10.42 -2.69
C GLU A 8 -14.06 10.25 -1.55
N ALA A 9 -12.95 11.00 -1.60
CA ALA A 9 -11.91 10.98 -0.59
C ALA A 9 -12.43 11.62 0.71
N GLY A 10 -13.22 10.87 1.47
CA GLY A 10 -13.75 11.29 2.75
C GLY A 10 -12.65 11.53 3.78
N VAL A 11 -12.99 12.35 4.78
CA VAL A 11 -12.24 12.49 6.03
C VAL A 11 -12.05 11.09 6.63
N GLY A 12 -10.83 10.53 6.52
CA GLY A 12 -10.52 9.17 6.97
C GLY A 12 -9.87 8.23 5.94
N GLY A 13 -9.64 8.66 4.70
CA GLY A 13 -8.96 7.82 3.69
C GLY A 13 -7.50 7.47 4.05
N ILE A 14 -7.13 6.18 3.92
CA ILE A 14 -5.77 5.68 4.22
C ILE A 14 -4.77 6.05 3.11
N ASN A 15 -5.19 5.96 1.84
CA ASN A 15 -4.35 6.21 0.66
C ASN A 15 -4.51 7.65 0.14
N PRO A 16 -3.52 8.55 0.32
CA PRO A 16 -3.63 9.95 -0.10
C PRO A 16 -3.37 10.15 -1.60
N SER A 17 -2.52 9.33 -2.24
CA SER A 17 -1.97 9.67 -3.56
C SER A 17 -1.69 8.51 -4.53
N ILE A 18 -1.75 7.26 -4.10
CA ILE A 18 -1.36 6.12 -4.95
C ILE A 18 -2.53 5.73 -5.85
N ARG A 19 -2.36 5.79 -7.18
CA ARG A 19 -3.29 5.24 -8.19
C ARG A 19 -4.77 5.64 -7.97
N LYS A 20 -5.03 6.93 -7.73
CA LYS A 20 -6.38 7.45 -7.35
C LYS A 20 -7.41 7.41 -8.48
N GLU A 21 -6.93 7.22 -9.70
CA GLU A 21 -7.72 6.95 -10.89
C GLU A 21 -8.35 5.55 -10.90
N GLU A 22 -7.80 4.62 -10.12
CA GLU A 22 -8.34 3.27 -9.95
C GLU A 22 -9.41 3.23 -8.87
N GLU A 23 -10.56 2.63 -9.19
CA GLU A 23 -11.65 2.44 -8.23
C GLU A 23 -11.21 1.59 -7.03
N LYS A 24 -10.33 0.62 -7.28
CA LYS A 24 -9.75 -0.26 -6.26
C LYS A 24 -8.34 -0.67 -6.66
N VAL A 25 -7.36 -0.16 -5.90
CA VAL A 25 -5.95 -0.52 -6.10
C VAL A 25 -5.70 -1.93 -5.56
N VAL A 26 -5.26 -2.83 -6.44
CA VAL A 26 -4.91 -4.22 -6.14
C VAL A 26 -3.56 -4.55 -6.78
N ASP A 27 -2.72 -5.27 -6.06
CA ASP A 27 -1.44 -5.79 -6.54
C ASP A 27 -1.40 -7.31 -6.34
N THR A 28 -0.98 -8.04 -7.37
CA THR A 28 -0.82 -9.50 -7.34
C THR A 28 0.66 -9.85 -7.40
N VAL A 29 1.08 -10.79 -6.56
CA VAL A 29 2.45 -11.26 -6.49
C VAL A 29 2.45 -12.78 -6.49
N LEU A 30 3.24 -13.38 -7.36
CA LEU A 30 3.50 -14.82 -7.34
C LEU A 30 4.70 -15.08 -6.43
N ALA A 31 4.46 -15.75 -5.29
CA ALA A 31 5.51 -16.00 -4.30
C ALA A 31 6.71 -16.77 -4.89
N GLY A 32 6.47 -17.68 -5.84
CA GLY A 32 7.52 -18.45 -6.52
C GLY A 32 8.47 -17.58 -7.37
N GLU A 33 8.04 -16.40 -7.80
CA GLU A 33 8.81 -15.46 -8.64
C GLU A 33 9.62 -14.45 -7.81
N LEU A 34 9.53 -14.49 -6.48
CA LEU A 34 10.32 -13.61 -5.63
C LEU A 34 11.82 -13.88 -5.84
N SER A 35 12.58 -12.82 -6.09
CA SER A 35 14.03 -12.89 -6.27
C SER A 35 14.78 -12.91 -4.93
N LYS A 36 14.17 -12.40 -3.87
CA LYS A 36 14.75 -12.33 -2.52
C LYS A 36 14.09 -13.37 -1.60
N PRO A 37 14.83 -13.96 -0.64
CA PRO A 37 14.27 -14.88 0.36
C PRO A 37 13.15 -14.26 1.21
N LEU A 38 13.17 -12.93 1.35
CA LEU A 38 12.21 -12.15 2.12
C LEU A 38 11.94 -10.84 1.38
N THR A 39 10.69 -10.58 1.03
CA THR A 39 10.28 -9.36 0.31
C THR A 39 9.23 -8.60 1.12
N PRO A 40 9.50 -7.34 1.52
CA PRO A 40 8.57 -6.52 2.29
C PRO A 40 7.60 -5.75 1.37
N TYR A 41 6.30 -5.92 1.60
CA TYR A 41 5.22 -5.23 0.90
C TYR A 41 4.57 -4.16 1.77
N CYS A 42 4.28 -3.01 1.17
CA CYS A 42 3.72 -1.84 1.83
C CYS A 42 2.26 -2.09 2.26
N ARG A 43 1.92 -1.68 3.48
CA ARG A 43 0.53 -1.60 3.96
C ARG A 43 0.12 -0.19 4.42
N CYS A 44 1.06 0.75 4.41
CA CYS A 44 0.84 2.11 4.91
C CYS A 44 0.40 3.11 3.84
N TRP A 45 0.45 2.74 2.55
CA TRP A 45 0.12 3.64 1.44
C TRP A 45 0.97 4.93 1.39
N ARG A 46 2.22 4.89 1.89
CA ARG A 46 3.17 6.01 1.84
C ARG A 46 4.46 5.69 1.07
N SER A 47 4.66 4.44 0.66
CA SER A 47 5.87 4.01 -0.03
C SER A 47 5.97 4.66 -1.40
N GLY A 48 7.13 5.22 -1.73
CA GLY A 48 7.46 5.69 -3.08
C GLY A 48 7.75 4.55 -4.05
N THR A 49 7.94 3.32 -3.56
CA THR A 49 8.11 2.10 -4.38
C THR A 49 6.92 1.15 -4.26
N PHE A 50 5.74 1.67 -3.90
CA PHE A 50 4.52 0.87 -3.80
C PHE A 50 4.33 0.00 -5.06
N PRO A 51 4.07 -1.31 -4.92
CA PRO A 51 3.57 -2.02 -3.74
C PRO A 51 4.64 -2.48 -2.72
N LEU A 52 5.92 -2.28 -3.00
CA LEU A 52 6.99 -2.64 -2.07
C LEU A 52 7.08 -1.65 -0.91
N CYS A 53 7.63 -2.12 0.22
CA CYS A 53 7.94 -1.25 1.35
C CYS A 53 9.34 -0.65 1.22
N ASP A 54 9.43 0.67 1.29
CA ASP A 54 10.68 1.44 1.31
C ASP A 54 11.04 2.01 2.70
N GLY A 55 10.24 1.70 3.73
CA GLY A 55 10.42 2.22 5.09
C GLY A 55 9.61 3.48 5.42
N SER A 56 8.84 4.04 4.47
CA SER A 56 8.02 5.24 4.69
C SER A 56 7.01 5.14 5.85
N HIS A 57 6.62 3.92 6.24
CA HIS A 57 5.78 3.68 7.41
C HIS A 57 6.41 4.20 8.72
N VAL A 58 7.74 4.23 8.84
CA VAL A 58 8.42 4.75 10.04
C VAL A 58 8.15 6.24 10.20
N LYS A 59 8.27 7.01 9.12
CA LYS A 59 7.97 8.46 9.13
C LYS A 59 6.50 8.72 9.41
N HIS A 60 5.61 7.94 8.81
CA HIS A 60 4.17 7.99 9.07
C HIS A 60 3.87 7.75 10.55
N ASN A 61 4.30 6.62 11.10
CA ASN A 61 4.10 6.26 12.51
C ASN A 61 4.61 7.35 13.47
N LYS A 62 5.81 7.88 13.22
CA LYS A 62 6.38 8.95 14.05
C LYS A 62 5.54 10.24 14.00
N ALA A 63 4.97 10.57 12.85
CA ALA A 63 4.21 11.81 12.66
C ALA A 63 2.77 11.71 13.21
N THR A 64 2.17 10.51 13.21
CA THR A 64 0.76 10.31 13.54
C THR A 64 0.51 9.58 14.86
N GLY A 65 1.53 8.94 15.43
CA GLY A 65 1.38 8.02 16.57
C GLY A 65 0.86 6.63 16.18
N ASP A 66 0.83 6.31 14.88
CA ASP A 66 0.39 5.02 14.34
C ASP A 66 1.46 3.93 14.53
N ASN A 67 1.11 2.67 14.27
CA ASN A 67 1.96 1.49 14.48
C ASN A 67 2.00 0.51 13.28
N VAL A 68 1.68 0.98 12.08
CA VAL A 68 1.66 0.12 10.88
C VAL A 68 3.06 -0.32 10.44
N GLY A 69 3.12 -1.46 9.74
CA GLY A 69 4.36 -2.01 9.19
C GLY A 69 4.11 -2.88 7.95
N PRO A 70 5.17 -3.33 7.25
CA PRO A 70 5.03 -4.11 6.03
C PRO A 70 4.44 -5.50 6.28
N LEU A 71 3.97 -6.13 5.20
CA LEU A 71 3.81 -7.58 5.13
C LEU A 71 5.13 -8.19 4.62
N LEU A 72 5.70 -9.15 5.33
CA LEU A 72 6.91 -9.84 4.91
C LEU A 72 6.54 -11.16 4.23
N VAL A 73 6.80 -11.28 2.93
CA VAL A 73 6.53 -12.50 2.17
C VAL A 73 7.85 -13.25 1.98
N LYS A 74 7.87 -14.52 2.38
CA LYS A 74 9.00 -15.43 2.17
C LYS A 74 8.80 -16.21 0.87
N LYS A 75 9.91 -16.46 0.16
CA LYS A 75 9.92 -17.38 -0.97
C LYS A 75 9.72 -18.83 -0.50
#